data_AF-A0A7C7QS14-F1
#
_entry.id   AF-A0A7C7QS14-F1
#
_cell.length_a   1.000
_cell.length_b   1.000
_cell.length_c   1.000
_cell.angle_alpha   90.00
_cell.angle_beta   90.00
_cell.angle_gamma   90.00
#
_symmetry.space_group_name_H-M   'P 1'
#
loop_
_entity.id
_entity.type
_entity.pdbx_description
1 polymer ?
#
loop_
_entity_poly.entity_id
_entity_poly.type
_entity_poly.pdbx_seq_one_letter_code
_entity_poly.pdbx_strand_id
1 'polypeptide(L)'
;MRRVGREPNYLAWARGEKGPILLGDSTDNIHHCSLLHRRESGTIKGTSLVCPRNVCRDAIAVLVNAIEAHDPSIYGHPRRVARLAQAIGQALGWEEERVATIEIGALLHDLGKIVISEAILKKPGPLTEEEYNEVKRHPEAGARLLIAGGPSLEAAIPYALYHHERYDGRGYPYGLASEDIPIEGRILAVADAFEAMISDRPYRQRMEPELALEIIESSAGSQFDPKVAAAFLKAWESGYIQTLLERKIPLKLEDIGMDIPMGKPAIL
;
A
#
# COMPACT_ATOMS: atom_id res chain seq x y z
N MET A 1 -25.62 27.74 -3.88
CA MET A 1 -24.65 27.18 -4.84
C MET A 1 -23.84 26.10 -4.15
N ARG A 2 -24.08 24.83 -4.47
CA ARG A 2 -23.35 23.68 -3.90
C ARG A 2 -22.00 23.56 -4.61
N ARG A 3 -20.88 23.49 -3.86
CA ARG A 3 -19.55 23.18 -4.40
C ARG A 3 -19.52 21.68 -4.73
N VAL A 4 -19.33 21.34 -6.00
CA VAL A 4 -19.06 19.97 -6.45
C VAL A 4 -17.63 19.62 -6.02
N GLY A 5 -17.47 18.53 -5.28
CA GLY A 5 -16.15 18.02 -4.88
C GLY A 5 -15.35 17.60 -6.12
N ARG A 6 -14.09 18.00 -6.18
CA ARG A 6 -13.14 17.52 -7.20
C ARG A 6 -12.63 16.14 -6.75
N GLU A 7 -13.03 15.07 -7.42
CA GLU A 7 -12.37 13.77 -7.27
C GLU A 7 -11.12 13.71 -8.18
N PRO A 8 -9.97 13.17 -7.71
CA PRO A 8 -8.74 13.17 -8.49
C PRO A 8 -8.74 12.09 -9.58
N ASN A 9 -8.44 12.48 -10.82
CA ASN A 9 -8.26 11.59 -11.96
C ASN A 9 -6.79 11.17 -12.09
N TYR A 10 -6.45 10.00 -11.56
CA TYR A 10 -5.07 9.50 -11.48
C TYR A 10 -4.54 8.93 -12.82
N LEU A 11 -5.42 8.66 -13.80
CA LEU A 11 -5.05 8.14 -15.14
C LEU A 11 -4.36 9.15 -16.05
N ALA A 12 -4.47 10.46 -15.78
CA ALA A 12 -3.84 11.49 -16.60
C ALA A 12 -2.29 11.42 -16.54
N TRP A 13 -1.73 10.91 -15.45
CA TRP A 13 -0.29 10.70 -15.29
C TRP A 13 0.27 9.65 -16.28
N ALA A 14 -0.52 8.62 -16.61
CA ALA A 14 -0.10 7.55 -17.52
C ALA A 14 0.00 7.99 -19.00
N ARG A 15 -0.53 9.16 -19.36
CA ARG A 15 -0.55 9.69 -20.73
C ARG A 15 0.38 10.89 -20.98
N GLY A 16 1.06 11.39 -19.95
CA GLY A 16 2.06 12.46 -20.11
C GLY A 16 1.49 13.86 -20.37
N GLU A 17 0.21 14.11 -20.08
CA GLU A 17 -0.44 15.40 -20.37
C GLU A 17 -0.34 16.36 -19.16
N LYS A 18 0.41 17.46 -19.30
CA LYS A 18 0.47 18.56 -18.33
C LYS A 18 -0.54 19.65 -18.72
N GLY A 19 -1.74 19.67 -18.11
CA GLY A 19 -2.77 20.70 -18.33
C GLY A 19 -4.04 20.46 -17.51
N PRO A 20 -4.88 21.50 -17.28
CA PRO A 20 -5.96 21.45 -16.29
C PRO A 20 -7.08 20.49 -16.71
N ILE A 21 -7.49 19.60 -15.80
CA ILE A 21 -8.38 18.46 -16.08
C ILE A 21 -9.82 18.80 -15.67
N LEU A 22 -10.75 18.69 -16.63
CA LEU A 22 -12.20 18.62 -16.45
C LEU A 22 -12.71 17.38 -17.17
N LEU A 23 -13.34 16.43 -16.48
CA LEU A 23 -14.25 15.40 -17.02
C LEU A 23 -15.21 15.02 -15.85
N GLY A 24 -16.49 14.73 -16.01
CA GLY A 24 -17.24 14.21 -17.15
C GLY A 24 -17.84 12.86 -16.72
N ASP A 25 -19.11 12.85 -16.31
CA ASP A 25 -19.82 11.70 -15.71
C ASP A 25 -19.76 10.44 -16.59
N SER A 26 -19.39 9.30 -16.00
CA SER A 26 -19.94 8.00 -16.42
C SER A 26 -20.03 7.05 -15.24
N THR A 27 -21.24 6.97 -14.69
CA THR A 27 -21.75 5.81 -13.96
C THR A 27 -21.75 4.61 -14.89
N ASP A 28 -21.04 3.52 -14.54
CA ASP A 28 -21.52 2.13 -14.65
C ASP A 28 -20.40 1.16 -14.24
N ASN A 29 -20.46 0.73 -12.98
CA ASN A 29 -19.71 -0.39 -12.42
C ASN A 29 -20.31 -1.71 -12.95
N ILE A 30 -19.61 -2.41 -13.86
CA ILE A 30 -19.57 -3.88 -14.03
C ILE A 30 -18.45 -4.17 -15.05
N HIS A 31 -17.32 -4.74 -14.61
CA HIS A 31 -16.23 -5.14 -15.51
C HIS A 31 -16.52 -6.50 -16.16
N HIS A 32 -16.90 -6.45 -17.44
CA HIS A 32 -17.08 -7.61 -18.30
C HIS A 32 -15.72 -8.05 -18.87
N CYS A 33 -15.14 -9.14 -18.35
CA CYS A 33 -13.92 -9.74 -18.91
C CYS A 33 -14.30 -10.73 -20.03
N SER A 34 -14.31 -10.27 -21.28
CA SER A 34 -14.51 -11.14 -22.45
C SER A 34 -13.17 -11.68 -22.94
N LEU A 35 -12.79 -12.87 -22.47
CA LEU A 35 -11.73 -13.67 -23.08
C LEU A 35 -12.20 -14.13 -24.47
N LEU A 36 -11.74 -13.44 -25.52
CA LEU A 36 -11.98 -13.80 -26.91
C LEU A 36 -11.20 -15.07 -27.28
N HIS A 37 -11.81 -16.24 -27.09
CA HIS A 37 -11.36 -17.46 -27.76
C HIS A 37 -11.86 -17.44 -29.20
N ARG A 38 -10.94 -17.22 -30.15
CA ARG A 38 -11.22 -17.37 -31.58
C ARG A 38 -11.18 -18.87 -31.94
N ARG A 39 -12.35 -19.49 -32.16
CA ARG A 39 -12.50 -20.66 -33.03
C ARG A 39 -13.75 -20.54 -33.88
N GLU A 40 -13.60 -21.02 -35.10
CA GLU A 40 -14.49 -20.86 -36.25
C GLU A 40 -15.88 -21.47 -35.99
N SER A 41 -16.91 -20.74 -36.44
CA SER A 41 -18.26 -21.24 -36.75
C SER A 41 -19.11 -21.77 -35.59
N GLY A 42 -19.99 -20.91 -35.05
CA GLY A 42 -21.16 -21.33 -34.28
C GLY A 42 -21.47 -20.44 -33.07
N THR A 43 -22.53 -19.63 -33.20
CA THR A 43 -23.31 -18.95 -32.13
C THR A 43 -22.63 -18.74 -30.78
N ILE A 44 -22.07 -17.54 -30.56
CA ILE A 44 -21.51 -17.12 -29.28
C ILE A 44 -22.66 -16.85 -28.28
N LYS A 45 -22.96 -17.80 -27.39
CA LYS A 45 -23.56 -17.45 -26.10
C LYS A 45 -22.43 -16.89 -25.25
N GLY A 46 -22.42 -15.58 -25.04
CA GLY A 46 -21.45 -14.91 -24.17
C GLY A 46 -21.66 -15.36 -22.73
N THR A 47 -20.97 -16.41 -22.32
CA THR A 47 -20.87 -16.77 -20.90
C THR A 47 -19.93 -15.76 -20.27
N SER A 48 -20.47 -14.75 -19.59
CA SER A 48 -19.67 -13.84 -18.77
C SER A 48 -18.97 -14.68 -17.70
N LEU A 49 -17.66 -14.86 -17.85
CA LEU A 49 -16.82 -15.47 -16.82
C LEU A 49 -16.71 -14.43 -15.70
N VAL A 50 -17.62 -14.52 -14.73
CA VAL A 50 -17.47 -13.80 -13.46
C VAL A 50 -16.29 -14.41 -12.74
N CYS A 51 -15.17 -13.67 -12.68
CA CYS A 51 -14.05 -14.06 -11.84
C CYS A 51 -14.56 -14.09 -10.38
N PRO A 52 -14.54 -15.25 -9.69
CA PRO A 52 -14.95 -15.30 -8.30
C PRO A 52 -14.10 -14.32 -7.48
N ARG A 53 -14.72 -13.53 -6.60
CA ARG A 53 -13.99 -12.59 -5.72
C ARG A 53 -12.78 -13.22 -5.02
N ASN A 54 -12.86 -14.52 -4.73
CA ASN A 54 -11.79 -15.29 -4.10
C ASN A 54 -10.53 -15.37 -4.98
N VAL A 55 -10.68 -15.53 -6.30
CA VAL A 55 -9.52 -15.62 -7.23
C VAL A 55 -8.73 -14.32 -7.26
N CYS A 56 -9.40 -13.16 -7.26
CA CYS A 56 -8.73 -11.87 -7.18
C CYS A 56 -7.99 -11.69 -5.85
N ARG A 57 -8.61 -12.10 -4.74
CA ARG A 57 -7.99 -12.04 -3.41
C ARG A 57 -6.77 -12.96 -3.31
N ASP A 58 -6.87 -14.17 -3.84
CA ASP A 58 -5.79 -15.15 -3.85
C ASP A 58 -4.62 -14.66 -4.72
N ALA A 59 -4.90 -14.04 -5.87
CA ALA A 59 -3.86 -13.44 -6.72
C ALA A 59 -3.11 -12.31 -5.99
N ILE A 60 -3.82 -11.42 -5.29
CA ILE A 60 -3.19 -10.39 -4.45
C ILE A 60 -2.35 -11.03 -3.35
N ALA A 61 -2.86 -12.07 -2.69
CA ALA A 61 -2.12 -12.77 -1.64
C ALA A 61 -0.82 -13.40 -2.18
N VAL A 62 -0.84 -13.97 -3.39
CA VAL A 62 0.35 -14.49 -4.07
C VAL A 62 1.37 -13.38 -4.34
N LEU A 63 0.93 -12.22 -4.84
CA LEU A 63 1.82 -11.08 -5.07
C LEU A 63 2.46 -10.59 -3.78
N VAL A 64 1.68 -10.45 -2.71
CA VAL A 64 2.19 -10.04 -1.40
C VAL A 64 3.23 -11.04 -0.88
N ASN A 65 2.93 -12.34 -0.95
CA ASN A 65 3.87 -13.40 -0.54
C ASN A 65 5.16 -13.37 -1.37
N ALA A 66 5.07 -13.09 -2.67
CA ALA A 66 6.24 -13.00 -3.54
C ALA A 66 7.14 -11.81 -3.16
N ILE A 67 6.57 -10.65 -2.84
CA ILE A 67 7.35 -9.48 -2.40
C ILE A 67 7.97 -9.75 -1.02
N GLU A 68 7.25 -10.39 -0.10
CA GLU A 68 7.79 -10.77 1.22
C GLU A 68 8.93 -11.80 1.11
N ALA A 69 8.88 -12.71 0.14
CA ALA A 69 9.99 -13.63 -0.13
C ALA A 69 11.22 -12.89 -0.70
N HIS A 70 10.98 -11.84 -1.50
CA HIS A 70 12.03 -10.98 -2.07
C HIS A 70 12.68 -10.08 -1.01
N ASP A 71 11.86 -9.50 -0.13
CA ASP A 71 12.26 -8.70 1.03
C ASP A 71 11.74 -9.33 2.33
N PRO A 72 12.50 -10.27 2.93
CA PRO A 72 12.09 -10.92 4.18
C PRO A 72 11.88 -9.95 5.36
N SER A 73 12.42 -8.73 5.28
CA SER A 73 12.29 -7.72 6.34
C SER A 73 10.87 -7.16 6.48
N ILE A 74 10.02 -7.34 5.47
CA ILE A 74 8.61 -6.90 5.47
C ILE A 74 7.62 -8.06 5.68
N TYR A 75 8.05 -9.17 6.26
CA TYR A 75 7.14 -10.29 6.48
C TYR A 75 5.93 -9.92 7.38
N GLY A 76 4.73 -10.12 6.84
CA GLY A 76 3.45 -9.77 7.46
C GLY A 76 3.20 -8.26 7.57
N HIS A 77 4.16 -7.42 7.18
CA HIS A 77 4.08 -5.96 7.28
C HIS A 77 2.92 -5.39 6.47
N PRO A 78 2.73 -5.74 5.17
CA PRO A 78 1.63 -5.20 4.38
C PRO A 78 0.25 -5.47 5.00
N ARG A 79 0.09 -6.63 5.67
CA ARG A 79 -1.17 -7.01 6.33
C ARG A 79 -1.43 -6.19 7.59
N ARG A 80 -0.38 -5.91 8.38
CA ARG A 80 -0.48 -5.08 9.58
C ARG A 80 -0.74 -3.62 9.21
N VAL A 81 -0.02 -3.10 8.20
CA VAL A 81 -0.26 -1.76 7.64
C VAL A 81 -1.69 -1.63 7.11
N ALA A 82 -2.21 -2.62 6.38
CA ALA A 82 -3.59 -2.58 5.89
C ALA A 82 -4.61 -2.43 7.02
N ARG A 83 -4.47 -3.20 8.11
CA ARG A 83 -5.35 -3.11 9.27
C ARG A 83 -5.27 -1.75 9.96
N LEU A 84 -4.06 -1.22 10.13
CA LEU A 84 -3.83 0.10 10.72
C LEU A 84 -4.45 1.20 9.86
N ALA A 85 -4.23 1.17 8.55
CA ALA A 85 -4.78 2.13 7.61
C ALA A 85 -6.32 2.06 7.55
N GLN A 86 -6.92 0.87 7.61
CA GLN A 86 -8.37 0.70 7.69
C GLN A 86 -8.95 1.33 8.98
N ALA A 87 -8.29 1.15 10.12
CA ALA A 87 -8.69 1.78 11.37
C ALA A 87 -8.65 3.30 11.30
N ILE A 88 -7.62 3.87 10.67
CA ILE A 88 -7.52 5.31 10.43
C ILE A 88 -8.67 5.78 9.53
N GLY A 89 -8.93 5.09 8.42
CA GLY A 89 -10.03 5.43 7.49
C GLY A 89 -11.40 5.44 8.19
N GLN A 90 -11.67 4.43 9.02
CA GLN A 90 -12.89 4.40 9.83
C GLN A 90 -12.97 5.54 10.85
N ALA A 91 -11.87 5.86 11.53
CA ALA A 91 -11.82 6.98 12.49
C ALA A 91 -12.01 8.35 11.80
N LEU A 92 -11.65 8.46 10.52
CA LEU A 92 -11.95 9.61 9.66
C LEU A 92 -13.41 9.64 9.16
N GLY A 93 -14.21 8.64 9.48
CA GLY A 93 -15.61 8.54 9.09
C GLY A 93 -15.81 8.07 7.64
N TRP A 94 -14.87 7.32 7.06
CA TRP A 94 -15.05 6.75 5.73
C TRP A 94 -16.04 5.59 5.76
N GLU A 95 -16.87 5.53 4.72
CA GLU A 95 -17.80 4.43 4.48
C GLU A 95 -17.05 3.11 4.25
N GLU A 96 -17.70 1.99 4.58
CA GLU A 96 -17.12 0.64 4.52
C GLU A 96 -16.56 0.29 3.13
N GLU A 97 -17.25 0.71 2.06
CA GLU A 97 -16.81 0.50 0.68
C GLU A 97 -15.46 1.20 0.41
N ARG A 98 -15.30 2.44 0.88
CA ARG A 98 -14.03 3.17 0.73
C ARG A 98 -12.94 2.56 1.59
N VAL A 99 -13.26 2.14 2.82
CA VAL A 99 -12.30 1.44 3.71
C VAL A 99 -11.84 0.11 3.10
N ALA A 100 -12.70 -0.60 2.36
CA ALA A 100 -12.31 -1.82 1.66
C ALA A 100 -11.24 -1.56 0.58
N THR A 101 -11.24 -0.39 -0.07
CA THR A 101 -10.20 -0.02 -1.06
C THR A 101 -8.82 0.18 -0.43
N ILE A 102 -8.75 0.57 0.85
CA ILE A 102 -7.49 0.72 1.60
C ILE A 102 -6.73 -0.61 1.64
N GLU A 103 -7.45 -1.74 1.79
CA GLU A 103 -6.82 -3.06 1.94
C GLU A 103 -5.90 -3.36 0.75
N ILE A 104 -6.40 -3.19 -0.47
CA ILE A 104 -5.63 -3.47 -1.70
C ILE A 104 -4.45 -2.51 -1.82
N GLY A 105 -4.69 -1.21 -1.59
CA GLY A 105 -3.64 -0.19 -1.64
C GLY A 105 -2.52 -0.44 -0.64
N ALA A 106 -2.86 -0.76 0.60
CA ALA A 106 -1.90 -1.05 1.66
C ALA A 106 -1.17 -2.38 1.47
N LEU A 107 -1.84 -3.43 0.96
CA LEU A 107 -1.18 -4.70 0.66
C LEU A 107 -0.13 -4.57 -0.45
N LEU A 108 -0.37 -3.69 -1.43
CA LEU A 108 0.46 -3.54 -2.63
C LEU A 108 1.35 -2.29 -2.61
N HIS A 109 1.40 -1.53 -1.51
CA HIS A 109 2.13 -0.27 -1.48
C HIS A 109 3.62 -0.43 -1.79
N ASP A 110 4.19 -1.54 -1.33
CA ASP A 110 5.58 -1.93 -1.50
C ASP A 110 5.83 -2.82 -2.74
N LEU A 111 4.83 -3.02 -3.62
CA LEU A 111 4.95 -3.87 -4.83
C LEU A 111 6.16 -3.50 -5.70
N GLY A 112 6.51 -2.22 -5.74
CA GLY A 112 7.66 -1.75 -6.51
C GLY A 112 9.00 -2.29 -6.01
N LYS A 113 9.11 -2.81 -4.79
CA LYS A 113 10.37 -3.40 -4.29
C LYS A 113 10.84 -4.59 -5.13
N ILE A 114 9.96 -5.21 -5.91
CA ILE A 114 10.32 -6.29 -6.83
C ILE A 114 11.37 -5.89 -7.88
N VAL A 115 11.49 -4.60 -8.20
CA VAL A 115 12.50 -4.11 -9.15
C VAL A 115 13.82 -3.72 -8.48
N ILE A 116 13.86 -3.72 -7.15
CA ILE A 116 15.04 -3.37 -6.35
C ILE A 116 15.87 -4.63 -6.12
N SER A 117 17.19 -4.51 -6.23
CA SER A 117 18.11 -5.64 -6.03
C SER A 117 17.99 -6.23 -4.64
N GLU A 118 17.92 -7.57 -4.55
CA GLU A 118 17.98 -8.29 -3.28
C GLU A 118 19.23 -7.95 -2.46
N ALA A 119 20.37 -7.67 -3.12
CA ALA A 119 21.61 -7.32 -2.45
C ALA A 119 21.48 -6.01 -1.65
N ILE A 120 20.65 -5.08 -2.12
CA ILE A 120 20.34 -3.82 -1.42
C ILE A 120 19.34 -4.09 -0.29
N LEU A 121 18.25 -4.81 -0.57
CA LEU A 121 17.19 -5.07 0.40
C LEU A 121 17.65 -5.93 1.59
N LYS A 122 18.59 -6.85 1.35
CA LYS A 122 19.14 -7.77 2.36
C LYS A 122 20.48 -7.32 2.95
N LYS A 123 20.95 -6.10 2.62
CA LYS A 123 22.28 -5.60 2.98
C LYS A 123 22.43 -5.44 4.50
N PRO A 124 23.35 -6.15 5.17
CA PRO A 124 23.59 -5.97 6.59
C PRO A 124 24.12 -4.55 6.92
N GLY A 125 23.31 -3.74 7.60
CA GLY A 125 23.66 -2.40 8.07
C GLY A 125 23.02 -1.27 7.27
N PRO A 126 23.54 -0.03 7.39
CA PRO A 126 22.98 1.13 6.70
C PRO A 126 23.23 1.07 5.19
N LEU A 127 22.28 1.59 4.42
CA LEU A 127 22.42 1.81 2.98
C LEU A 127 23.36 3.00 2.70
N THR A 128 24.09 2.94 1.59
CA THR A 128 24.75 4.14 1.03
C THR A 128 23.69 5.08 0.46
N GLU A 129 24.09 6.31 0.12
CA GLU A 129 23.18 7.28 -0.49
C GLU A 129 22.66 6.77 -1.84
N GLU A 130 23.52 6.15 -2.65
CA GLU A 130 23.16 5.58 -3.95
C GLU A 130 22.18 4.41 -3.81
N GLU A 131 22.44 3.50 -2.86
CA GLU A 131 21.55 2.38 -2.56
C GLU A 131 20.19 2.87 -2.05
N TYR A 132 20.20 3.88 -1.19
CA TYR A 132 18.96 4.48 -0.68
C TYR A 132 18.17 5.18 -1.81
N ASN A 133 18.85 5.87 -2.71
CA ASN A 133 18.22 6.47 -3.89
C ASN A 133 17.63 5.42 -4.84
N GLU A 134 18.22 4.22 -4.94
CA GLU A 134 17.62 3.12 -5.68
C GLU A 134 16.34 2.63 -4.99
N VAL A 135 16.36 2.44 -3.66
CA VAL A 135 15.15 2.05 -2.89
C VAL A 135 14.02 3.07 -3.06
N LYS A 136 14.32 4.38 -3.09
CA LYS A 136 13.32 5.45 -3.31
C LYS A 136 12.55 5.35 -4.63
N ARG A 137 12.97 4.50 -5.57
CA ARG A 137 12.27 4.30 -6.84
C ARG A 137 11.07 3.36 -6.74
N HIS A 138 10.93 2.62 -5.65
CA HIS A 138 9.85 1.64 -5.53
C HIS A 138 8.42 2.25 -5.56
N PRO A 139 8.13 3.48 -5.07
CA PRO A 139 6.77 4.03 -5.16
C PRO A 139 6.33 4.19 -6.61
N GLU A 140 7.21 4.76 -7.46
CA GLU A 140 6.93 4.92 -8.88
C GLU A 140 6.90 3.58 -9.63
N ALA A 141 7.77 2.64 -9.27
CA ALA A 141 7.77 1.31 -9.86
C ALA A 141 6.48 0.55 -9.53
N GLY A 142 6.03 0.63 -8.27
CA GLY A 142 4.77 0.06 -7.81
C GLY A 142 3.58 0.65 -8.56
N ALA A 143 3.52 1.98 -8.66
CA ALA A 143 2.48 2.66 -9.43
C ALA A 143 2.43 2.20 -10.89
N ARG A 144 3.58 2.09 -11.57
CA ARG A 144 3.65 1.58 -12.95
C ARG A 144 3.13 0.15 -13.08
N LEU A 145 3.47 -0.74 -12.13
CA LEU A 145 3.01 -2.12 -12.11
C LEU A 145 1.49 -2.22 -11.89
N LEU A 146 0.95 -1.40 -10.97
CA LEU A 146 -0.49 -1.33 -10.71
C LEU A 146 -1.26 -0.84 -11.94
N ILE A 147 -0.76 0.20 -12.63
CA ILE A 147 -1.34 0.70 -13.89
C ILE A 147 -1.34 -0.41 -14.96
N ALA A 148 -0.23 -1.13 -15.10
CA ALA A 148 -0.12 -2.23 -16.06
C ALA A 148 -1.04 -3.43 -15.70
N GLY A 149 -1.39 -3.60 -14.43
CA GLY A 149 -2.34 -4.61 -13.95
C GLY A 149 -3.81 -4.30 -14.28
N GLY A 150 -4.12 -3.06 -14.68
CA GLY A 150 -5.40 -2.67 -15.25
C GLY A 150 -6.30 -1.81 -14.34
N PRO A 151 -7.45 -1.35 -14.86
CA PRO A 151 -8.30 -0.34 -14.20
C PRO A 151 -8.81 -0.71 -12.81
N SER A 152 -8.99 -2.01 -12.53
CA SER A 152 -9.46 -2.48 -11.22
C SER A 152 -8.48 -2.22 -10.08
N LEU A 153 -7.23 -1.84 -10.38
CA LEU A 153 -6.19 -1.52 -9.40
C LEU A 153 -5.93 -0.02 -9.27
N GLU A 154 -6.66 0.84 -9.99
CA GLU A 154 -6.38 2.28 -10.02
C GLU A 154 -6.47 2.93 -8.63
N ALA A 155 -7.45 2.52 -7.83
CA ALA A 155 -7.64 3.01 -6.46
C ALA A 155 -6.46 2.69 -5.52
N ALA A 156 -5.62 1.69 -5.86
CA ALA A 156 -4.45 1.32 -5.08
C ALA A 156 -3.23 2.22 -5.37
N ILE A 157 -3.20 2.92 -6.51
CA ILE A 157 -2.04 3.69 -6.96
C ILE A 157 -1.62 4.77 -5.96
N PRO A 158 -2.53 5.60 -5.40
CA PRO A 158 -2.11 6.67 -4.50
C PRO A 158 -1.45 6.17 -3.22
N TYR A 159 -1.85 4.99 -2.74
CA TYR A 159 -1.23 4.31 -1.59
C TYR A 159 0.21 3.92 -1.90
N ALA A 160 0.46 3.29 -3.06
CA ALA A 160 1.82 2.92 -3.46
C ALA A 160 2.69 4.13 -3.80
N LEU A 161 2.16 5.13 -4.49
CA LEU A 161 2.97 6.22 -5.04
C LEU A 161 3.38 7.28 -4.01
N TYR A 162 2.52 7.56 -3.02
CA TYR A 162 2.68 8.74 -2.16
C TYR A 162 2.87 8.44 -0.67
N HIS A 163 2.98 7.16 -0.26
CA HIS A 163 3.12 6.82 1.17
C HIS A 163 4.44 7.26 1.80
N HIS A 164 5.42 7.66 1.00
CA HIS A 164 6.68 8.26 1.46
C HIS A 164 6.74 9.79 1.28
N GLU A 165 5.67 10.41 0.79
CA GLU A 165 5.55 11.86 0.87
C GLU A 165 5.37 12.28 2.33
N ARG A 166 5.94 13.44 2.66
CA ARG A 166 5.88 14.00 4.02
C ARG A 166 5.04 15.26 3.99
N TYR A 167 4.23 15.47 5.02
CA TYR A 167 3.34 16.62 5.08
C TYR A 167 4.06 17.99 4.95
N ASP A 168 5.33 18.05 5.34
CA ASP A 168 6.25 19.19 5.21
C ASP A 168 6.95 19.34 3.85
N GLY A 169 6.66 18.48 2.86
CA GLY A 169 7.26 18.54 1.53
C GLY A 169 8.68 17.96 1.43
N ARG A 170 9.23 17.38 2.50
CA ARG A 170 10.58 16.77 2.50
C ARG A 170 10.58 15.29 2.12
N GLY A 171 9.45 14.77 1.65
CA GLY A 171 9.26 13.39 1.25
C GLY A 171 9.71 13.11 -0.19
N TYR A 172 9.36 11.92 -0.67
CA TYR A 172 9.63 11.47 -2.04
C TYR A 172 8.44 10.64 -2.56
N PRO A 173 8.28 10.47 -3.88
CA PRO A 173 9.20 10.85 -4.96
C PRO A 173 9.11 12.30 -5.46
N TYR A 174 8.05 13.04 -5.17
CA TYR A 174 7.78 14.35 -5.77
C TYR A 174 7.94 15.53 -4.81
N GLY A 175 8.06 15.28 -3.50
CA GLY A 175 8.19 16.34 -2.50
C GLY A 175 6.89 17.14 -2.36
N LEU A 176 5.75 16.47 -2.49
CA LEU A 176 4.44 17.08 -2.29
C LEU A 176 4.26 17.47 -0.83
N ALA A 177 3.59 18.58 -0.58
CA ALA A 177 3.36 19.09 0.77
C ALA A 177 1.87 19.13 1.11
N SER A 178 1.57 18.95 2.39
CA SER A 178 0.25 19.18 2.96
C SER A 178 -0.88 18.44 2.22
N GLU A 179 -1.88 19.18 1.71
CA GLU A 179 -3.06 18.60 1.05
C GLU A 179 -2.85 18.31 -0.45
N ASP A 180 -1.67 18.65 -1.01
CA ASP A 180 -1.30 18.22 -2.37
C ASP A 180 -0.98 16.71 -2.40
N ILE A 181 -0.66 16.12 -1.24
CA ILE A 181 -0.54 14.68 -1.07
C ILE A 181 -1.97 14.09 -1.01
N PRO A 182 -2.31 13.10 -1.85
CA PRO A 182 -3.57 12.38 -1.72
C PRO A 182 -3.77 11.82 -0.32
N ILE A 183 -5.02 11.83 0.17
CA ILE A 183 -5.33 11.41 1.53
C ILE A 183 -4.97 9.93 1.78
N GLU A 184 -5.05 9.12 0.73
CA GLU A 184 -4.63 7.72 0.71
C GLU A 184 -3.15 7.56 1.07
N GLY A 185 -2.27 8.38 0.48
CA GLY A 185 -0.83 8.41 0.80
C GLY A 185 -0.56 8.91 2.21
N ARG A 186 -1.30 9.93 2.66
CA ARG A 186 -1.18 10.46 4.04
C ARG A 186 -1.60 9.46 5.10
N ILE A 187 -2.67 8.69 4.87
CA ILE A 187 -3.10 7.59 5.74
C ILE A 187 -2.01 6.52 5.81
N LEU A 188 -1.49 6.12 4.65
CA LEU A 188 -0.52 5.05 4.60
C LEU A 188 0.81 5.44 5.23
N ALA A 189 1.25 6.69 5.09
CA ALA A 189 2.46 7.20 5.72
C ALA A 189 2.44 7.02 7.25
N VAL A 190 1.29 7.27 7.90
CA VAL A 190 1.14 7.07 9.35
C VAL A 190 1.13 5.57 9.70
N ALA A 191 0.34 4.78 8.97
CA ALA A 191 0.21 3.34 9.22
C ALA A 191 1.53 2.58 9.03
N ASP A 192 2.24 2.87 7.93
CA ASP A 192 3.55 2.30 7.59
C ASP A 192 4.60 2.67 8.64
N ALA A 193 4.71 3.96 8.98
CA ALA A 193 5.67 4.42 9.98
C ALA A 193 5.43 3.79 11.36
N PHE A 194 4.18 3.73 11.82
CA PHE A 194 3.85 3.09 13.09
C PHE A 194 4.22 1.61 13.09
N GLU A 195 3.78 0.87 12.07
CA GLU A 195 4.08 -0.55 11.95
C GLU A 195 5.60 -0.78 11.94
N ALA A 196 6.32 0.01 11.16
CA ALA A 196 7.76 -0.09 11.04
C ALA A 196 8.45 0.15 12.39
N MET A 197 7.94 1.10 13.19
CA MET A 197 8.36 1.43 14.55
C MET A 197 8.22 0.25 15.52
N ILE A 198 7.07 -0.42 15.54
CA ILE A 198 6.77 -1.47 16.52
C ILE A 198 7.13 -2.89 16.07
N SER A 199 7.73 -3.02 14.88
CA SER A 199 8.15 -4.31 14.32
C SER A 199 9.66 -4.50 14.36
N ASP A 200 10.11 -5.73 14.60
CA ASP A 200 11.52 -6.07 14.54
C ASP A 200 12.02 -6.00 13.09
N ARG A 201 13.19 -5.39 12.89
CA ARG A 201 13.87 -5.30 11.59
C ARG A 201 15.30 -5.81 11.71
N PRO A 202 15.93 -6.30 10.63
CA PRO A 202 17.30 -6.83 10.68
C PRO A 202 18.34 -5.91 11.33
N TYR A 203 18.14 -4.59 11.28
CA TYR A 203 19.06 -3.57 11.80
C TYR A 203 18.51 -2.77 12.98
N ARG A 204 17.30 -3.09 13.46
CA ARG A 204 16.66 -2.32 14.54
C ARG A 204 15.69 -3.20 15.34
N GLN A 205 15.86 -3.20 16.66
CA GLN A 205 14.86 -3.77 17.56
C GLN A 205 13.57 -2.94 17.51
N ARG A 206 12.43 -3.61 17.62
CA ARG A 206 11.14 -2.92 17.76
C ARG A 206 11.16 -1.94 18.94
N MET A 207 10.39 -0.87 18.84
CA MET A 207 10.13 0.02 19.97
C MET A 207 8.79 -0.28 20.63
N GLU A 208 8.65 0.13 21.90
CA GLU A 208 7.38 0.05 22.60
C GLU A 208 6.32 0.93 21.90
N PRO A 209 5.07 0.44 21.75
CA PRO A 209 4.01 1.18 21.06
C PRO A 209 3.79 2.59 21.60
N GLU A 210 3.92 2.78 22.91
CA GLU A 210 3.74 4.08 23.57
C GLU A 210 4.71 5.12 23.02
N LEU A 211 5.98 4.76 22.83
CA LEU A 211 6.98 5.65 22.24
C LEU A 211 6.71 5.93 20.76
N ALA A 212 6.18 4.94 20.02
CA ALA A 212 5.77 5.13 18.64
C ALA A 212 4.60 6.12 18.51
N LEU A 213 3.66 6.11 19.46
CA LEU A 213 2.56 7.08 19.53
C LEU A 213 3.07 8.50 19.78
N GLU A 214 3.98 8.68 20.74
CA GLU A 214 4.62 9.98 21.01
C GLU A 214 5.34 10.55 19.78
N ILE A 215 6.00 9.70 18.99
CA ILE A 215 6.64 10.12 17.74
C ILE A 215 5.60 10.57 16.72
N ILE A 216 4.49 9.84 16.57
CA ILE A 216 3.42 10.22 15.63
C ILE A 216 2.80 11.55 16.04
N GLU A 217 2.50 11.73 17.32
CA GLU A 217 1.93 12.95 17.86
C GLU A 217 2.87 14.15 17.65
N SER A 218 4.13 14.02 18.06
CA SER A 218 5.13 15.09 17.93
C SER A 218 5.52 15.40 16.47
N SER A 219 5.31 14.44 15.55
CA SER A 219 5.60 14.61 14.12
C SER A 219 4.37 15.09 13.31
N ALA A 220 3.22 15.31 13.95
CA ALA A 220 2.04 15.88 13.31
C ALA A 220 2.33 17.29 12.77
N GLY A 221 1.95 17.53 11.51
CA GLY A 221 2.22 18.79 10.80
C GLY A 221 3.60 18.88 10.17
N SER A 222 4.50 17.93 10.46
CA SER A 222 5.79 17.80 9.77
C SER A 222 5.84 16.54 8.91
N GLN A 223 6.12 15.38 9.49
CA GLN A 223 6.10 14.12 8.74
C GLN A 223 4.68 13.73 8.35
N PHE A 224 3.74 13.86 9.29
CA PHE A 224 2.38 13.33 9.14
C PHE A 224 1.35 14.45 9.04
N ASP A 225 0.25 14.17 8.33
CA ASP A 225 -0.92 15.05 8.36
C ASP A 225 -1.50 15.08 9.79
N PRO A 226 -1.68 16.27 10.40
CA PRO A 226 -2.27 16.39 11.74
C PRO A 226 -3.63 15.71 11.90
N LYS A 227 -4.50 15.77 10.89
CA LYS A 227 -5.83 15.16 10.92
C LYS A 227 -5.74 13.64 10.93
N VAL A 228 -4.83 13.08 10.14
CA VAL A 228 -4.60 11.64 10.03
C VAL A 228 -3.93 11.11 11.30
N ALA A 229 -2.92 11.80 11.81
CA ALA A 229 -2.26 11.45 13.07
C ALA A 229 -3.26 11.45 14.24
N ALA A 230 -4.11 12.48 14.36
CA ALA A 230 -5.16 12.53 15.38
C ALA A 230 -6.17 11.38 15.24
N ALA A 231 -6.57 11.03 14.01
CA ALA A 231 -7.46 9.90 13.77
C ALA A 231 -6.82 8.56 14.18
N PHE A 232 -5.52 8.38 13.90
CA PHE A 232 -4.76 7.22 14.34
C PHE A 232 -4.71 7.10 15.86
N LEU A 233 -4.34 8.17 16.56
CA LEU A 233 -4.26 8.20 18.02
C LEU A 233 -5.63 7.90 18.65
N LYS A 234 -6.70 8.48 18.13
CA LYS A 234 -8.07 8.20 18.59
C LYS A 234 -8.46 6.72 18.38
N ALA A 235 -8.11 6.15 17.23
CA ALA A 235 -8.35 4.73 16.95
C ALA A 235 -7.55 3.82 17.90
N TRP A 236 -6.34 4.21 18.27
CA TRP A 236 -5.55 3.51 19.30
C TRP A 236 -6.21 3.59 20.69
N GLU A 237 -6.61 4.77 21.14
CA GLU A 237 -7.24 4.95 22.46
C GLU A 237 -8.53 4.13 22.63
N SER A 238 -9.29 3.96 21.54
CA SER A 238 -10.52 3.14 21.55
C SER A 238 -10.30 1.64 21.75
N GLY A 239 -9.05 1.15 21.72
CA GLY A 239 -8.71 -0.27 21.75
C GLY A 239 -8.86 -0.98 20.40
N TYR A 240 -9.41 -0.32 19.37
CA TYR A 240 -9.71 -0.94 18.08
C TYR A 240 -8.44 -1.45 17.39
N ILE A 241 -7.38 -0.66 17.35
CA ILE A 241 -6.12 -1.06 16.71
C ILE A 241 -5.48 -2.27 17.42
N GLN A 242 -5.50 -2.29 18.75
CA GLN A 242 -4.94 -3.38 19.56
C GLN A 242 -5.65 -4.70 19.22
N THR A 243 -6.98 -4.69 19.12
CA THR A 243 -7.74 -5.88 18.70
C THR A 243 -7.39 -6.34 17.28
N LEU A 244 -7.02 -5.41 16.39
CA LEU A 244 -6.61 -5.75 15.02
C LEU A 244 -5.19 -6.31 14.94
N LEU A 245 -4.28 -5.85 15.80
CA LEU A 245 -2.91 -6.36 15.88
C LEU A 245 -2.85 -7.76 16.49
N GLU A 246 -3.71 -8.07 17.45
CA GLU A 246 -3.80 -9.38 18.12
C GLU A 246 -4.41 -10.49 17.22
N ARG A 247 -5.17 -10.12 16.19
CA ARG A 247 -5.73 -11.09 15.23
C ARG A 247 -4.59 -11.81 14.50
N LYS A 248 -4.53 -13.14 14.63
CA LYS A 248 -3.58 -13.98 13.88
C LYS A 248 -3.60 -13.62 12.39
N ILE A 249 -2.44 -13.34 11.82
CA ILE A 249 -2.26 -13.21 10.37
C ILE A 249 -2.46 -14.62 9.79
N PRO A 250 -3.41 -14.85 8.86
CA PRO A 250 -3.53 -16.16 8.26
C PRO A 250 -2.39 -16.43 7.28
N LEU A 251 -1.84 -17.64 7.42
CA LEU A 251 -0.83 -18.35 6.63
C LEU A 251 0.58 -17.79 6.70
N LYS A 252 1.42 -18.48 7.48
CA LYS A 252 2.85 -18.37 7.35
C LYS A 252 3.30 -19.08 6.08
N LEU A 253 4.31 -18.58 5.38
CA LEU A 253 4.97 -19.35 4.30
C LEU A 253 5.52 -20.70 4.83
N GLU A 254 5.90 -20.73 6.11
CA GLU A 254 6.30 -21.91 6.89
C GLU A 254 5.22 -23.02 6.87
N ASP A 255 3.93 -22.64 6.81
CA ASP A 255 2.79 -23.57 6.84
C ASP A 255 2.58 -24.28 5.48
N ILE A 256 3.31 -23.88 4.42
CA ILE A 256 3.21 -24.41 3.05
C ILE A 256 4.29 -25.48 2.78
N GLY A 257 5.13 -25.82 3.77
CA GLY A 257 6.07 -26.94 3.65
C GLY A 257 7.17 -26.75 2.60
N MET A 258 7.51 -25.50 2.24
CA MET A 258 8.70 -25.19 1.46
C MET A 258 9.81 -24.78 2.41
N ASP A 259 10.76 -25.70 2.68
CA ASP A 259 12.03 -25.37 3.34
C ASP A 259 12.79 -24.36 2.48
N ILE A 260 12.65 -23.07 2.80
CA ILE A 260 13.56 -22.03 2.30
C ILE A 260 14.81 -22.16 3.16
N PRO A 261 16.00 -22.48 2.58
CA PRO A 261 17.21 -22.59 3.36
C PRO A 261 17.54 -21.22 3.95
N MET A 262 17.22 -21.05 5.24
CA MET A 262 17.74 -19.98 6.07
C MET A 262 19.26 -20.12 6.06
N GLY A 263 19.94 -19.28 5.28
CA GLY A 263 21.38 -19.15 5.33
C GLY A 263 21.77 -18.91 6.78
N LYS A 264 22.54 -19.84 7.36
CA LYS A 264 23.05 -19.72 8.72
C LYS A 264 23.70 -18.34 8.90
N PRO A 265 23.48 -17.64 10.03
CA PRO A 265 24.26 -16.45 10.32
C PRO A 265 25.74 -16.85 10.30
N ALA A 266 26.53 -16.15 9.50
CA ALA A 266 27.98 -16.26 9.57
C ALA A 266 28.40 -15.77 10.95
N ILE A 267 28.73 -16.71 11.83
CA ILE A 267 29.46 -16.44 13.05
C ILE A 267 30.89 -16.13 12.62
N LEU A 268 31.29 -14.87 12.78
CA LEU A 268 32.68 -14.45 12.96
C LEU A 268 32.76 -13.74 14.31
#